data_AF-A0A101Y436-F1
#
_entry.id   AF-A0A101Y436-F1
#
_cell.length_a   1.000
_cell.length_b   1.000
_cell.length_c   1.000
_cell.angle_alpha   90.00
_cell.angle_beta   90.00
_cell.angle_gamma   90.00
#
_symmetry.space_group_name_H-M   'P 1'
#
loop_
_entity.id
_entity.type
_entity.pdbx_description
1 polymer ?
#
loop_
_entity_poly.entity_id
_entity_poly.type
_entity_poly.pdbx_seq_one_letter_code
_entity_poly.pdbx_strand_id
1 'polypeptide(L)'
;MKEALVNKYAKQLKENVGTKEQTEILQEINDAEIEMDDKIWIFDSLYNELSKPVIRRGFLFLQESQDNKHLLSLIANMSTALKNKNESEKK
;
A
#
# COMPACT_ATOMS: atom_id res chain seq x y z
N MET A 1 -1.23 -3.36 -17.00
CA MET A 1 -2.09 -2.30 -16.40
C MET A 1 -1.92 -2.22 -14.89
N LYS A 2 -2.06 -3.34 -14.15
CA LYS A 2 -1.96 -3.39 -12.68
C LYS A 2 -0.60 -2.95 -12.11
N GLU A 3 0.51 -3.39 -12.71
CA GLU A 3 1.87 -2.99 -12.29
C GLU A 3 2.13 -1.47 -12.43
N ALA A 4 1.53 -0.82 -13.43
CA ALA A 4 1.67 0.63 -13.61
C ALA A 4 0.97 1.42 -12.49
N LEU A 5 -0.18 0.92 -12.02
CA LEU A 5 -0.88 1.49 -10.86
C LEU A 5 -0.07 1.31 -9.58
N VAL A 6 0.49 0.12 -9.35
CA VAL A 6 1.38 -0.14 -8.20
C VAL A 6 2.57 0.81 -8.22
N ASN A 7 3.23 0.98 -9.36
CA ASN A 7 4.36 1.90 -9.46
C ASN A 7 3.97 3.37 -9.23
N LYS A 8 2.80 3.80 -9.75
CA LYS A 8 2.25 5.14 -9.51
C LYS A 8 1.99 5.37 -8.02
N TYR A 9 1.24 4.48 -7.37
CA TYR A 9 0.87 4.62 -5.97
C TYR A 9 2.06 4.44 -5.03
N ALA A 10 2.99 3.52 -5.32
CA ALA A 10 4.22 3.36 -4.56
C ALA A 10 5.06 4.64 -4.58
N LYS A 11 5.15 5.32 -5.73
CA LYS A 11 5.84 6.60 -5.84
C LYS A 11 5.16 7.68 -4.98
N GLN A 12 3.85 7.85 -5.13
CA GLN A 12 3.09 8.84 -4.37
C GLN A 12 3.19 8.60 -2.85
N LEU A 13 3.07 7.34 -2.41
CA LEU A 13 3.18 6.98 -0.99
C LEU A 13 4.59 7.23 -0.44
N LYS A 14 5.65 6.98 -1.22
CA LYS A 14 7.05 7.29 -0.85
C LYS A 14 7.29 8.80 -0.74
N GLU A 15 6.65 9.61 -1.59
CA GLU A 15 6.80 11.07 -1.61
C GLU A 15 6.05 11.75 -0.46
N ASN A 16 4.99 11.12 0.06
CA ASN A 16 4.10 11.69 1.08
C ASN A 16 4.21 10.95 2.42
N VAL A 17 5.34 10.31 2.75
CA VAL A 17 5.47 9.56 4.01
C VAL A 17 5.28 10.45 5.24
N GLY A 18 4.40 10.04 6.16
CA GLY A 18 4.11 10.76 7.41
C GLY A 18 3.12 11.91 7.26
N THR A 19 2.48 12.05 6.09
CA THR A 19 1.51 13.12 5.83
C THR A 19 0.08 12.59 5.72
N LYS A 20 -0.93 13.47 5.72
CA LYS A 20 -2.35 13.07 5.65
C LYS A 20 -2.72 12.47 4.29
N GLU A 21 -1.99 12.88 3.26
CA GLU A 21 -2.14 12.47 1.87
C GLU A 21 -1.93 10.96 1.70
N GLN A 22 -1.20 10.28 2.60
CA GLN A 22 -1.07 8.82 2.54
C GLN A 22 -2.42 8.12 2.68
N THR A 23 -3.23 8.56 3.64
CA THR A 23 -4.55 7.98 3.89
C THR A 23 -5.48 8.24 2.70
N GLU A 24 -5.38 9.42 2.08
CA GLU A 24 -6.14 9.77 0.88
C GLU A 24 -5.76 8.88 -0.31
N ILE A 25 -4.46 8.60 -0.50
CA ILE A 25 -3.98 7.69 -1.55
C ILE A 25 -4.50 6.26 -1.31
N LEU A 26 -4.44 5.76 -0.06
CA LEU A 26 -4.96 4.43 0.26
C LEU A 26 -6.48 4.36 0.05
N GLN A 27 -7.21 5.44 0.35
CA GLN A 27 -8.64 5.54 0.08
C GLN A 27 -8.93 5.57 -1.43
N GLU A 28 -8.14 6.29 -2.23
CA GLU A 28 -8.26 6.30 -3.70
C GLU A 28 -8.16 4.88 -4.28
N ILE A 29 -7.20 4.08 -3.81
CA ILE A 29 -7.06 2.68 -4.24
C ILE A 29 -8.29 1.85 -3.86
N ASN A 30 -8.81 2.06 -2.65
CA ASN A 30 -9.98 1.34 -2.16
C ASN A 30 -11.28 1.72 -2.91
N ASP A 31 -11.40 2.97 -3.34
CA ASP A 31 -12.57 3.50 -4.04
C ASP A 31 -12.50 3.32 -5.55
N ALA A 32 -11.34 2.93 -6.10
CA ALA A 32 -11.18 2.67 -7.52
C ALA A 32 -12.23 1.68 -8.05
N GLU A 33 -12.79 1.96 -9.23
CA GLU A 33 -13.77 1.11 -9.92
C GLU A 33 -13.07 -0.09 -10.60
N ILE A 34 -12.48 -0.96 -9.79
CA ILE A 34 -11.82 -2.21 -10.19
C ILE A 34 -12.29 -3.37 -9.30
N GLU A 35 -12.03 -4.60 -9.75
CA GLU A 35 -12.42 -5.81 -9.00
C GLU A 35 -11.74 -5.87 -7.62
N MET A 36 -12.42 -6.49 -6.65
CA MET A 36 -11.89 -6.59 -5.29
C MET A 36 -10.58 -7.38 -5.23
N ASP A 37 -10.45 -8.44 -6.03
CA ASP A 37 -9.21 -9.23 -6.16
C ASP A 37 -8.05 -8.36 -6.67
N ASP A 38 -8.33 -7.35 -7.52
CA ASP A 38 -7.33 -6.41 -8.02
C ASP A 38 -6.91 -5.39 -6.96
N LYS A 39 -7.85 -4.91 -6.15
CA LYS A 39 -7.53 -4.04 -5.00
C LYS A 39 -6.62 -4.77 -4.02
N ILE A 40 -6.97 -6.03 -3.68
CA ILE A 40 -6.16 -6.89 -2.80
C ILE A 40 -4.76 -7.04 -3.37
N TRP A 41 -4.64 -7.37 -4.65
CA TRP A 41 -3.35 -7.53 -5.31
C TRP A 41 -2.51 -6.24 -5.30
N ILE A 42 -3.15 -5.07 -5.51
CA ILE A 42 -2.47 -3.77 -5.44
C ILE A 42 -1.94 -3.50 -4.03
N PHE A 43 -2.75 -3.69 -2.98
CA PHE A 43 -2.30 -3.47 -1.61
C PHE A 43 -1.16 -4.43 -1.21
N ASP A 44 -1.25 -5.72 -1.55
CA ASP A 44 -0.18 -6.68 -1.30
C ASP A 44 1.11 -6.31 -2.06
N SER A 45 0.97 -5.85 -3.31
CA SER A 45 2.11 -5.41 -4.12
C SER A 45 2.75 -4.14 -3.58
N LEU A 46 1.95 -3.19 -3.09
CA LEU A 46 2.43 -1.98 -2.43
C LEU A 46 3.17 -2.31 -1.13
N TYR A 47 2.63 -3.21 -0.31
CA TYR A 47 3.30 -3.67 0.89
C TYR A 47 4.67 -4.26 0.57
N ASN A 48 4.73 -5.16 -0.41
CA ASN A 48 5.97 -5.78 -0.84
C ASN A 48 6.97 -4.76 -1.41
N GLU A 49 6.51 -3.76 -2.15
CA GLU A 49 7.38 -2.72 -2.73
C GLU A 49 7.90 -1.73 -1.70
N LEU A 50 7.07 -1.33 -0.73
CA LEU A 50 7.40 -0.34 0.31
C LEU A 50 8.16 -0.95 1.50
N SER A 51 8.04 -2.25 1.71
CA SER A 51 8.82 -2.99 2.73
C SER A 51 10.24 -3.34 2.28
N LYS A 52 10.54 -3.23 0.97
CA LYS A 52 11.89 -3.45 0.46
C LYS A 52 12.87 -2.46 1.10
N PRO A 53 14.02 -2.93 1.60
CA PRO A 53 15.06 -2.03 2.07
C PRO A 53 15.54 -1.15 0.92
N VAL A 54 15.43 0.17 1.06
CA VAL A 54 15.99 1.10 0.09
C VAL A 54 17.50 1.18 0.32
N ILE A 55 18.27 0.40 -0.45
CA ILE A 55 19.73 0.48 -0.45
C ILE A 55 20.13 1.75 -1.23
N ARG A 56 20.13 2.90 -0.56
CA ARG A 56 20.86 4.10 -1.01
C ARG A 56 22.06 4.28 -0.10
N ARG A 57 23.24 4.51 -0.71
CA ARG A 57 24.53 4.75 -0.02
C ARG A 57 24.32 5.64 1.22
N GLY A 58 24.44 5.04 2.40
CA GLY A 58 24.57 5.74 3.68
C GLY A 58 23.31 6.02 4.50
N PHE A 59 22.09 5.64 4.07
CA PHE A 59 20.89 5.90 4.90
C PHE A 59 19.91 4.72 4.96
N LEU A 60 19.71 4.21 6.17
CA LEU A 60 18.73 3.20 6.60
C LEU A 60 17.29 3.77 6.60
N PHE A 61 16.92 4.61 5.63
CA PHE A 61 15.91 5.66 5.82
C PHE A 61 14.44 5.23 5.83
N LEU A 62 14.12 3.94 5.74
CA LEU A 62 12.71 3.52 5.69
C LEU A 62 12.35 2.41 6.68
N GLN A 63 13.25 1.51 7.06
CA GLN A 63 12.85 0.43 7.98
C GLN A 63 12.66 0.88 9.44
N GLU A 64 13.16 2.06 9.83
CA GLU A 64 13.14 2.50 11.23
C GLU A 64 12.29 3.75 11.52
N SER A 65 11.82 4.49 10.52
CA SER A 65 10.91 5.61 10.79
C SER A 65 9.54 5.08 11.25
N GLN A 66 9.01 5.63 12.34
CA GLN A 66 7.68 5.27 12.84
C GLN A 66 6.60 5.44 11.76
N ASP A 67 6.76 6.45 10.90
CA ASP A 67 5.83 6.75 9.81
C ASP A 67 5.78 5.64 8.75
N ASN A 68 6.91 5.02 8.40
CA ASN A 68 6.89 3.91 7.45
C ASN A 68 6.29 2.64 8.07
N LYS A 69 6.52 2.38 9.36
CA LYS A 69 5.87 1.28 10.08
C LYS A 69 4.36 1.47 10.14
N HIS A 70 3.90 2.70 10.38
CA HIS A 70 2.49 3.03 10.38
C HIS A 70 1.87 2.82 8.99
N LEU A 71 2.48 3.35 7.94
CA LEU A 71 2.03 3.17 6.55
C LEU A 71 1.90 1.68 6.18
N LEU A 72 2.94 0.89 6.45
CA LEU A 72 2.94 -0.54 6.14
C LEU A 72 1.83 -1.29 6.90
N SER A 73 1.57 -0.90 8.15
CA SER A 73 0.46 -1.44 8.94
C SER A 73 -0.91 -1.10 8.33
N LEU A 74 -1.12 0.15 7.91
CA LEU A 74 -2.36 0.56 7.23
C LEU A 74 -2.62 -0.25 5.95
N ILE A 75 -1.60 -0.40 5.10
CA ILE A 75 -1.68 -1.18 3.87
C ILE A 75 -2.05 -2.64 4.16
N ALA A 76 -1.37 -3.27 5.13
CA ALA A 76 -1.63 -4.66 5.49
C ALA A 76 -3.06 -4.87 6.04
N ASN A 77 -3.54 -3.92 6.86
CA ASN A 77 -4.88 -3.96 7.42
C ASN A 77 -5.95 -3.83 6.32
N MET A 78 -5.75 -2.95 5.34
CA MET A 78 -6.68 -2.80 4.21
C MET A 78 -6.73 -4.07 3.34
N SER A 79 -5.58 -4.65 3.00
CA SER A 79 -5.52 -5.93 2.27
C SER A 79 -6.29 -7.03 3.02
N THR A 80 -6.07 -7.14 4.33
CA THR A 80 -6.74 -8.14 5.18
C THR A 80 -8.26 -7.92 5.21
N ALA A 81 -8.71 -6.67 5.38
CA ALA A 81 -10.13 -6.35 5.39
C ALA A 81 -10.82 -6.68 4.07
N LEU A 82 -10.17 -6.39 2.94
CA LEU A 82 -10.67 -6.74 1.61
C LEU A 82 -10.72 -8.25 1.39
N LYS A 83 -9.69 -9.00 1.82
CA LYS A 83 -9.68 -10.48 1.76
C LYS A 83 -10.86 -11.07 2.53
N ASN A 84 -11.10 -10.61 3.75
CA ASN A 84 -12.22 -11.06 4.57
C ASN A 84 -13.58 -10.75 3.94
N LYS A 85 -13.72 -9.55 3.35
CA LYS A 85 -14.94 -9.15 2.63
C LYS A 85 -15.18 -10.03 1.40
N ASN A 86 -14.15 -10.25 0.60
CA ASN A 86 -14.20 -11.10 -0.60
C ASN A 86 -14.58 -12.55 -0.28
N GLU A 87 -14.03 -13.12 0.80
CA GLU A 87 -14.39 -14.46 1.27
C GLU A 87 -15.84 -14.54 1.75
N SER A 88 -16.36 -13.47 2.35
CA SER A 88 -17.74 -13.41 2.83
C SER A 88 -18.75 -13.28 1.69
N GLU A 89 -18.41 -12.56 0.62
CA GLU A 89 -19.26 -12.41 -0.58
C GLU A 89 -19.25 -13.67 -1.47
N LYS A 90 -18.26 -14.54 -1.33
CA LYS A 90 -18.13 -15.83 -2.06
C LYS A 90 -18.81 -17.02 -1.36
N LYS A 91 -19.32 -16.85 -0.12
CA LYS A 91 -20.04 -17.88 0.64
C LYS A 91 -21.55 -17.75 0.47
#